data_AF-A0A7K7A1Z9-F1
#
_entry.id   AF-A0A7K7A1Z9-F1
#
_cell.length_a   1.000
_cell.length_b   1.000
_cell.length_c   1.000
_cell.angle_alpha   90.00
_cell.angle_beta   90.00
_cell.angle_gamma   90.00
#
_symmetry.space_group_name_H-M   'P 1'
#
loop_
_entity.id
_entity.type
_entity.pdbx_description
1 polymer ?
#
loop_
_entity_poly.entity_id
_entity_poly.type
_entity_poly.pdbx_seq_one_letter_code
_entity_poly.pdbx_strand_id
1 'polypeptide(L)'
;MVIVEVSLLSGFILTPGSRMLLQRKTIIKKTEVKADVVYIYLEKLSDESQTFILQLEQIIEMKNLKPANIKVYDYYQPEERALADYNAVCS
;
A
#
# COMPACT_ATOMS: atom_id res chain seq x y z
N MET A 1 2.02 -9.91 13.43
CA MET A 1 2.64 -8.75 12.74
C MET A 1 1.98 -8.71 11.39
N VAL A 2 1.47 -7.57 10.93
CA VAL A 2 0.66 -7.53 9.71
C VAL A 2 1.45 -6.86 8.60
N ILE A 3 1.33 -7.39 7.39
CA ILE A 3 1.84 -6.76 6.18
C ILE A 3 0.68 -6.25 5.35
N VAL A 4 0.76 -4.98 4.96
CA VAL A 4 -0.04 -4.41 3.89
C VAL A 4 0.84 -4.30 2.65
N GLU A 5 0.46 -5.02 1.61
CA GLU A 5 1.09 -5.04 0.30
C GLU A 5 0.20 -4.24 -0.65
N VAL A 6 0.73 -3.13 -1.17
CA VAL A 6 0.03 -2.25 -2.12
C VAL A 6 0.75 -2.31 -3.45
N SER A 7 0.13 -2.95 -4.43
CA SER A 7 0.59 -2.92 -5.82
C SER A 7 0.27 -1.55 -6.40
N LEU A 8 1.26 -0.90 -7.02
CA LEU A 8 1.07 0.38 -7.69
C LEU A 8 0.45 0.19 -9.07
N LEU A 9 -0.35 1.16 -9.49
CA LEU A 9 -0.83 1.22 -10.87
C LEU A 9 0.35 1.39 -11.83
N SER A 10 0.25 0.80 -13.02
CA SER A 10 1.29 0.92 -14.04
C SER A 10 1.52 2.40 -14.42
N GLY A 11 2.77 2.83 -14.38
CA GLY A 11 3.15 4.22 -14.65
C GLY A 11 3.08 5.16 -13.45
N PHE A 12 2.77 4.64 -12.25
CA PHE A 12 2.81 5.39 -10.99
C PHE A 12 4.01 4.98 -10.13
N ILE A 13 4.54 5.94 -9.39
CA ILE A 13 5.54 5.73 -8.34
C ILE A 13 5.06 6.32 -7.02
N LEU A 14 5.61 5.80 -5.93
CA LEU A 14 5.37 6.36 -4.61
C LEU A 14 6.13 7.68 -4.45
N THR A 15 5.45 8.76 -4.05
CA THR A 15 6.13 10.04 -3.81
C THR A 15 6.98 9.99 -2.54
N PRO A 16 8.09 10.75 -2.47
CA PRO A 16 8.89 10.88 -1.25
C PRO A 16 8.07 11.36 -0.04
N GLY A 17 7.06 12.22 -0.27
CA GLY A 17 6.18 12.75 0.76
C GLY A 17 5.32 11.70 1.48
N SER A 18 4.92 10.64 0.78
CA SER A 18 4.11 9.56 1.37
C SER A 18 4.83 8.84 2.52
N ARG A 19 6.14 8.65 2.42
CA ARG A 19 6.95 8.00 3.48
C ARG A 19 6.89 8.80 4.76
N MET A 20 6.91 10.13 4.67
CA MET A 20 6.79 11.02 5.83
C MET A 20 5.41 10.91 6.48
N LEU A 21 4.33 10.76 5.68
CA LEU A 21 2.97 10.59 6.21
C LEU A 21 2.80 9.26 6.94
N LEU A 22 3.37 8.18 6.41
CA LEU A 22 3.35 6.86 7.05
C LEU A 22 4.17 6.84 8.34
N GLN A 23 5.38 7.42 8.35
CA GLN A 23 6.24 7.45 9.54
C GLN A 23 5.63 8.14 10.76
N ARG A 24 4.60 8.98 10.58
CA ARG A 24 3.86 9.59 11.70
C ARG A 24 3.00 8.60 12.47
N LYS A 25 2.69 7.44 11.90
CA LYS A 25 1.87 6.41 12.54
C LYS A 25 2.75 5.47 13.35
N THR A 26 2.57 5.46 14.66
CA THR A 26 3.35 4.65 15.62
C THR A 26 3.22 3.15 15.40
N ILE A 27 2.13 2.69 14.79
CA ILE A 27 1.87 1.28 14.48
C ILE A 27 2.75 0.73 13.34
N ILE A 28 3.33 1.61 12.51
CA ILE A 28 4.15 1.23 11.36
C ILE A 28 5.58 1.01 11.85
N LYS A 29 6.09 -0.23 11.74
CA LYS A 29 7.49 -0.54 11.98
C LYS A 29 8.40 -0.15 10.84
N LYS A 30 7.95 -0.40 9.61
CA LYS A 30 8.77 -0.23 8.42
C LYS A 30 7.90 -0.03 7.19
N THR A 31 8.43 0.68 6.21
CA THR A 31 7.89 0.73 4.86
C THR A 31 9.00 0.41 3.87
N GLU A 32 8.76 -0.56 3.00
CA GLU A 32 9.67 -0.94 1.92
C GLU A 32 8.99 -0.71 0.58
N VAL A 33 9.77 -0.34 -0.43
CA VAL A 33 9.31 -0.23 -1.81
C VAL A 33 10.20 -1.14 -2.63
N LYS A 34 9.60 -2.13 -3.30
CA LYS A 34 10.31 -3.07 -4.14
C LYS A 34 9.62 -3.12 -5.50
N ALA A 35 10.34 -2.71 -6.53
CA ALA A 35 9.79 -2.51 -7.87
C ALA A 35 8.56 -1.58 -7.82
N ASP A 36 7.39 -2.12 -8.10
CA ASP A 36 6.07 -1.48 -8.16
C ASP A 36 5.17 -1.85 -6.97
N VAL A 37 5.73 -2.41 -5.91
CA VAL A 37 4.98 -2.83 -4.71
C VAL A 37 5.49 -2.12 -3.47
N VAL A 38 4.56 -1.56 -2.70
CA VAL A 38 4.83 -0.94 -1.40
C VAL A 38 4.43 -1.92 -0.30
N TYR A 39 5.37 -2.28 0.56
CA TYR A 39 5.16 -3.09 1.75
C TYR A 39 5.14 -2.22 2.99
N ILE A 40 4.07 -2.28 3.76
CA ILE A 40 3.91 -1.58 5.03
C ILE A 40 3.83 -2.63 6.15
N TYR A 41 4.80 -2.61 7.04
CA TYR A 41 4.90 -3.54 8.16
C TYR A 41 4.28 -2.89 9.39
N LEU A 42 3.18 -3.48 9.86
CA LEU A 42 2.45 -3.05 11.04
C LEU A 42 2.81 -3.97 12.21
N GLU A 43 3.10 -3.39 13.38
CA GLU A 43 3.44 -4.18 14.57
C GLU A 43 2.30 -5.11 14.98
N LYS A 44 1.09 -4.56 15.07
CA LYS A 44 -0.15 -5.26 15.36
C LYS A 44 -1.32 -4.55 14.69
N LEU A 45 -2.43 -5.26 14.46
CA LEU A 45 -3.74 -4.68 14.20
C LEU A 45 -4.68 -5.11 15.33
N SER A 46 -5.61 -4.22 15.70
CA SER A 46 -6.72 -4.50 16.61
C SER A 46 -8.04 -4.24 15.87
N ASP A 47 -9.16 -4.39 16.57
CA ASP A 47 -10.49 -4.09 16.02
C ASP A 47 -10.71 -2.60 15.71
N GLU A 48 -9.74 -1.74 16.08
CA GLU A 48 -9.75 -0.32 15.74
C GLU A 48 -9.31 -0.08 14.30
N SER A 49 -10.16 0.59 13.52
CA SER A 49 -9.88 0.94 12.13
C SER A 49 -8.64 1.84 12.00
N GLN A 50 -7.71 1.42 11.15
CA GLN A 50 -6.50 2.19 10.84
C GLN A 50 -6.58 2.77 9.42
N THR A 51 -6.34 4.08 9.31
CA THR A 51 -6.28 4.77 8.02
C THR A 51 -4.85 5.20 7.70
N PHE A 52 -4.41 4.87 6.49
CA PHE A 52 -3.11 5.24 5.93
C PHE A 52 -3.32 5.99 4.62
N ILE A 53 -2.45 6.98 4.36
CA ILE A 53 -2.52 7.79 3.14
C ILE A 53 -1.21 7.61 2.38
N LEU A 54 -1.33 7.15 1.14
CA LEU A 54 -0.24 7.04 0.18
C LEU A 54 -0.43 8.09 -0.89
N GLN A 55 0.64 8.77 -1.26
CA GLN A 55 0.65 9.71 -2.36
C GLN A 55 1.44 9.09 -3.51
N LEU A 56 0.80 9.00 -4.66
CA LEU A 56 1.38 8.45 -5.88
C LEU A 56 1.56 9.58 -6.90
N GLU A 57 2.63 9.50 -7.67
CA GLU A 57 2.93 10.40 -8.77
C GLU A 57 2.98 9.61 -10.07
N GLN A 58 2.31 10.12 -11.09
CA GLN A 58 2.29 9.51 -12.41
C GLN A 58 3.53 9.97 -13.18
N ILE A 59 4.38 9.01 -13.56
CA ILE A 59 5.59 9.27 -14.35
C ILE A 59 5.42 8.90 -15.82
N ILE A 60 4.51 7.98 -16.12
CA ILE A 60 4.22 7.52 -17.48
C ILE A 60 2.71 7.56 -17.67
N GLU A 61 2.28 8.24 -18.73
CA GLU A 61 0.88 8.24 -19.14
C GLU A 61 0.55 6.90 -19.81
N MET A 62 -0.39 6.16 -19.22
CA MET A 62 -0.88 4.91 -19.77
C MET A 62 -2.37 5.03 -20.06
N LYS A 63 -2.77 4.51 -21.23
CA LYS A 63 -4.18 4.32 -21.59
C LYS A 63 -4.66 2.97 -21.07
N ASN A 64 -5.91 2.90 -20.62
CA ASN A 64 -6.54 1.68 -20.09
C ASN A 64 -5.83 1.11 -18.85
N LEU A 65 -5.67 1.94 -17.81
CA LEU A 65 -5.17 1.50 -16.52
C LEU A 65 -6.02 0.36 -15.96
N LYS A 66 -5.38 -0.76 -15.63
CA LYS A 66 -6.04 -1.87 -14.94
C LYS A 66 -6.11 -1.57 -13.44
N PRO A 67 -7.10 -2.12 -12.72
CA PRO A 67 -7.11 -2.10 -11.26
C PRO A 67 -5.81 -2.69 -10.70
N ALA A 68 -5.33 -2.11 -9.61
CA ALA A 68 -4.24 -2.68 -8.83
C ALA A 68 -4.77 -3.22 -7.50
N ASN A 69 -4.09 -4.23 -6.95
CA ASN A 69 -4.54 -4.91 -5.76
C ASN A 69 -3.85 -4.38 -4.49
N ILE A 70 -4.58 -4.43 -3.39
CA ILE A 70 -4.12 -4.24 -2.02
C ILE A 70 -4.37 -5.55 -1.30
N LYS A 71 -3.36 -6.02 -0.58
CA LYS A 71 -3.44 -7.24 0.22
C LYS A 71 -3.01 -6.93 1.65
N VAL A 72 -3.80 -7.41 2.60
CA VAL A 72 -3.45 -7.36 4.03
C VAL A 72 -3.39 -8.79 4.53
N TYR A 73 -2.32 -9.15 5.25
CA TYR A 73 -2.15 -10.52 5.76
C TYR A 73 -1.28 -10.56 7.02
N ASP A 74 -1.51 -11.54 7.89
CA ASP A 74 -0.60 -11.78 9.00
C ASP A 74 0.72 -12.41 8.49
N TYR A 75 1.83 -11.92 9.02
CA TYR A 75 3.18 -12.35 8.63
C TYR A 75 3.47 -13.81 8.97
N TYR A 76 2.91 -14.32 10.06
CA TYR A 76 3.11 -15.69 10.53
C TYR A 76 2.03 -16.65 10.03
N GLN A 77 0.86 -16.13 9.63
CA GLN A 77 -0.26 -16.90 9.08
C GLN A 77 -0.80 -16.25 7.78
N PRO A 78 -0.07 -16.36 6.65
CA PRO A 78 -0.42 -15.64 5.41
C PRO A 78 -1.74 -16.06 4.76
N GLU A 79 -2.29 -17.20 5.16
CA GLU A 79 -3.65 -17.65 4.82
C GLU A 79 -4.73 -16.76 5.43
N GLU A 80 -4.47 -16.12 6.57
CA GLU A 80 -5.33 -15.07 7.13
C GLU A 80 -5.07 -13.77 6.38
N ARG A 81 -5.85 -13.55 5.32
CA ARG A 81 -5.66 -12.43 4.41
C ARG A 81 -6.96 -11.83 3.90
N ALA A 82 -6.88 -10.56 3.55
CA ALA A 82 -7.91 -9.84 2.80
C ALA A 82 -7.30 -9.22 1.53
N LEU A 83 -8.11 -9.14 0.49
CA LEU A 83 -7.76 -8.56 -0.82
C LEU A 83 -8.79 -7.49 -1.17
N ALA A 84 -8.34 -6.40 -1.75
CA ALA A 84 -9.17 -5.36 -2.32
C ALA A 84 -8.50 -4.77 -3.56
N ASP A 85 -9.29 -4.41 -4.56
CA ASP A 85 -8.78 -3.74 -5.76
C ASP A 85 -9.09 -2.24 -5.71
N TYR A 86 -8.22 -1.42 -6.29
CA TYR A 86 -8.42 0.02 -6.44
C TYR A 86 -8.12 0.47 -7.87
N ASN A 87 -8.81 1.53 -8.29
CA ASN A 87 -8.73 2.10 -9.63
C ASN A 87 -8.27 3.56 -9.57
N ALA A 88 -7.62 4.02 -10.63
CA ALA A 88 -7.48 5.47 -10.86
C ALA A 88 -8.85 6.05 -11.21
N VAL A 89 -9.22 7.16 -10.56
CA VAL A 89 -10.49 7.87 -10.80
C VAL A 89 -10.50 8.59 -12.17
N CYS A 90 -9.33 8.89 -12.71
CA CYS A 90 -9.15 9.62 -13.97
C CYS A 90 -9.06 8.68 -15.19
N SER A 91 -10.00 7.74 -15.31
CA SER A 91 -10.11 6.81 -16.45
C SER A 91 -10.82 7.43 -17.65
#